data_AF-A0A512JJG5-F1
#
_entry.id   AF-A0A512JJG5-F1
#
_cell.length_a   1.000
_cell.length_b   1.000
_cell.length_c   1.000
_cell.angle_alpha   90.00
_cell.angle_beta   90.00
_cell.angle_gamma   90.00
#
_symmetry.space_group_name_H-M   'P 1'
#
loop_
_entity.id
_entity.type
_entity.pdbx_description
1 polymer ?
#
loop_
_entity_poly.entity_id
_entity_poly.type
_entity_poly.pdbx_seq_one_letter_code
_entity_poly.pdbx_strand_id
1 'polypeptide(L)' 'MPSQPPIPFAEIRARAYELWDRNHRPEGSEITFWLLAERELRAERAAQAAAEPPSTEQDDEPHGTD' A
#
# COMPACT_ATOMS: atom_id res chain seq x y z
N MET A 1 12.53 -0.11 -11.64
CA MET A 1 11.34 -0.46 -10.85
C MET A 1 11.61 0.00 -9.42
N PRO A 2 10.93 1.04 -8.91
CA PRO A 2 11.07 1.39 -7.50
C PRO A 2 10.67 0.17 -6.68
N SER A 3 11.60 -0.34 -5.88
CA SER A 3 11.39 -1.51 -5.03
C SER A 3 10.52 -1.09 -3.86
N GLN A 4 9.21 -1.09 -4.06
CA GLN A 4 8.26 -0.67 -3.05
C GLN A 4 8.51 -1.47 -1.76
N PRO A 5 8.58 -0.82 -0.59
CA PRO A 5 8.90 -1.51 0.64
C PRO A 5 7.87 -2.61 0.94
N PRO A 6 8.30 -3.73 1.54
CA PRO A 6 7.40 -4.81 1.90
C PRO A 6 6.31 -4.31 2.86
N ILE A 7 5.10 -4.84 2.71
CA ILE A 7 3.96 -4.47 3.56
C ILE A 7 4.22 -5.00 4.98
N PRO A 8 4.21 -4.15 6.02
CA PRO A 8 4.41 -4.58 7.39
C PRO A 8 3.28 -5.51 7.87
N PHE A 9 3.63 -6.52 8.67
CA PHE A 9 2.64 -7.45 9.24
C PHE A 9 1.58 -6.77 10.12
N ALA A 10 1.90 -5.64 10.75
CA ALA A 10 0.93 -4.86 11.52
C ALA A 10 -0.18 -4.31 10.63
N GLU A 11 0.15 -3.88 9.41
CA GLU A 11 -0.80 -3.35 8.42
C GLU A 11 -1.69 -4.47 7.87
N ILE A 12 -1.09 -5.62 7.53
CA ILE A 12 -1.84 -6.81 7.11
C ILE A 12 -2.81 -7.27 8.22
N ARG A 13 -2.35 -7.30 9.48
CA ARG A 13 -3.19 -7.68 10.63
C ARG A 13 -4.36 -6.72 10.82
N ALA A 14 -4.11 -5.41 10.77
CA ALA A 14 -5.16 -4.41 10.93
C ALA A 14 -6.23 -4.57 9.84
N ARG A 15 -5.81 -4.68 8.58
CA ARG A 15 -6.71 -4.88 7.44
C ARG A 15 -7.46 -6.22 7.51
N ALA A 16 -6.78 -7.29 7.91
CA ALA A 16 -7.41 -8.60 8.11
C ALA A 16 -8.46 -8.58 9.21
N TYR A 17 -8.19 -7.89 10.32
CA TYR A 17 -9.13 -7.75 11.43
C TYR A 17 -10.37 -6.96 11.01
N GLU A 18 -10.21 -5.85 10.28
CA GLU A 18 -11.35 -5.09 9.73
C GLU A 18 -12.24 -5.95 8.83
N LEU A 19 -11.64 -6.75 7.93
CA LEU A 19 -12.39 -7.63 7.03
C LEU A 19 -13.12 -8.74 7.80
N TRP A 20 -12.45 -9.36 8.78
CA TRP A 20 -13.02 -10.41 9.61
C TRP A 20 -14.15 -9.89 10.52
N ASP A 21 -13.97 -8.71 11.11
CA ASP A 21 -14.95 -8.05 11.96
C ASP A 21 -16.22 -7.67 11.18
N ARG A 22 -16.06 -7.06 10.00
CA ARG A 22 -17.17 -6.74 9.07
C ARG A 22 -17.94 -7.99 8.64
N ASN A 23 -17.27 -9.13 8.51
CA ASN A 23 -17.87 -10.41 8.17
C ASN A 23 -18.45 -11.16 9.38
N HIS A 24 -18.59 -10.52 10.54
CA HIS A 24 -19.17 -11.08 11.77
C HIS A 24 -18.32 -12.18 12.41
N ARG A 25 -17.00 -12.11 12.21
CA ARG A 25 -16.00 -12.94 12.88
C ARG A 25 -16.26 -14.45 12.76
N PRO A 26 -16.40 -15.00 11.53
CA PRO A 26 -16.56 -16.43 11.35
C PRO A 26 -15.30 -17.16 11.86
N GLU A 27 -15.50 -18.17 12.69
CA GLU A 27 -14.41 -19.01 13.19
C GLU A 27 -13.72 -19.76 12.05
N GLY A 28 -12.40 -19.94 12.16
CA GLY A 28 -11.60 -20.71 11.20
C GLY A 28 -11.35 -20.01 9.85
N SER A 29 -11.77 -18.74 9.71
CA SER A 29 -11.58 -17.94 8.49
C SER A 29 -10.45 -16.91 8.60
N GLU A 30 -9.74 -16.85 9.72
CA GLU A 30 -8.74 -15.83 10.04
C GLU A 30 -7.60 -15.81 9.00
N ILE A 31 -7.14 -16.99 8.57
CA ILE A 31 -6.10 -17.12 7.54
C ILE A 31 -6.60 -16.60 6.19
N THR A 32 -7.86 -16.87 5.85
CA THR A 32 -8.47 -16.38 4.60
C THR A 32 -8.49 -14.86 4.57
N PHE A 33 -8.88 -14.21 5.67
CA PHE A 33 -8.88 -12.76 5.77
C PHE A 33 -7.47 -12.16 5.80
N TRP A 34 -6.51 -12.86 6.41
CA TRP A 34 -5.10 -12.47 6.35
C TRP A 34 -4.56 -12.42 4.92
N LEU A 35 -4.79 -13.49 4.14
CA LEU A 35 -4.35 -13.57 2.74
C LEU A 35 -5.07 -12.55 1.86
N LEU A 36 -6.36 -12.31 2.11
CA LEU A 36 -7.13 -11.29 1.41
C LEU A 36 -6.59 -9.88 1.70
N ALA A 37 -6.32 -9.57 2.97
CA ALA A 37 -5.74 -8.30 3.38
C ALA A 37 -4.38 -8.04 2.74
N GLU A 38 -3.49 -9.04 2.75
CA GLU A 38 -2.19 -8.92 2.07
C GLU A 38 -2.35 -8.61 0.58
N ARG A 39 -3.30 -9.27 -0.08
CA ARG A 39 -3.57 -9.05 -1.52
C ARG A 39 -4.11 -7.64 -1.78
N GLU A 40 -5.03 -7.15 -0.97
CA GLU A 40 -5.57 -5.79 -1.09
C GLU A 40 -4.48 -4.74 -0.91
N LEU A 41 -3.68 -4.85 0.16
CA LEU A 41 -2.60 -3.90 0.44
C LEU A 41 -1.54 -3.90 -0.68
N ARG A 42 -1.23 -5.07 -1.28
CA ARG A 42 -0.31 -5.15 -2.42
C ARG A 42 -0.88 -4.46 -3.65
N ALA A 43 -2.17 -4.63 -3.92
CA ALA A 43 -2.84 -3.98 -5.04
C ALA A 43 -2.90 -2.46 -4.85
N GLU A 44 -3.23 -1.98 -3.66
CA GLU A 44 -3.26 -0.55 -3.32
C GLU A 44 -1.89 0.12 -3.50
N ARG A 45 -0.84 -0.54 -3.02
CA ARG A 45 0.56 -0.12 -3.16
C ARG A 45 0.98 -0.06 -4.63
N ALA A 46 0.65 -1.09 -5.42
CA ALA A 46 0.94 -1.11 -6.84
C ALA A 46 0.18 -0.03 -7.62
N ALA A 47 -1.08 0.23 -7.24
CA ALA A 47 -1.89 1.29 -7.84
C ALA A 47 -1.33 2.68 -7.53
N GLN A 48 -0.87 2.93 -6.30
CA GLN A 48 -0.17 4.17 -5.92
C GLN A 48 1.09 4.38 -6.75
N ALA A 49 1.94 3.36 -6.86
CA ALA A 49 3.16 3.43 -7.66
C ALA A 49 2.90 3.68 -9.16
N ALA A 50 1.74 3.26 -9.68
CA ALA A 50 1.34 3.51 -11.06
C ALA A 50 0.67 4.89 -11.25
N ALA A 51 0.07 5.45 -10.19
CA ALA A 51 -0.62 6.73 -10.22
C ALA A 51 0.31 7.92 -9.93
N GLU A 52 1.46 7.71 -9.30
CA GLU A 52 2.49 8.74 -9.14
C GLU A 52 3.31 8.86 -10.44
N PRO A 53 3.19 9.96 -11.21
CA PRO A 53 4.18 10.24 -12.26
C PRO A 53 5.55 10.41 -11.58
N PRO A 54 6.67 10.07 -12.25
CA PRO A 54 7.98 10.35 -11.70
C PRO A 54 8.06 11.86 -11.48
N SER A 55 8.04 12.27 -10.22
CA SER A 55 8.54 13.60 -9.84
C SER A 55 10.05 13.53 -10.00
N THR A 56 10.50 13.58 -11.25
CA THR A 56 11.86 13.94 -11.64
C THR A 56 11.80 15.40 -12.08
N GLU A 57 12.86 16.14 -11.77
CA GLU A 57 13.07 17.58 -12.01
C GLU A 57 12.29 18.56 -11.11
N GLN A 58 12.79 18.76 -9.90
CA GLN A 58 13.13 20.12 -9.48
C GLN A 58 14.64 20.30 -9.73
N ASP A 59 15.02 20.49 -10.99
CA ASP A 59 16.28 21.11 -11.36
C ASP A 59 15.98 22.18 -12.40
N ASP A 60 16.67 23.32 -12.28
CA ASP A 60 16.66 24.52 -13.12
C ASP A 60 15.71 25.68 -12.73
N GLU A 61 16.12 26.47 -11.75
CA GLU A 61 16.19 27.93 -11.98
C GLU A 61 17.59 28.44 -11.60
N PRO A 62 18.50 28.71 -12.56
CA PRO A 62 19.57 29.64 -12.33
C PRO A 62 18.93 31.04 -12.40
N HIS A 63 18.57 31.60 -11.24
CA HIS A 63 18.11 32.98 -11.20
C HIS A 63 19.28 33.87 -11.66
N GLY A 64 19.15 34.38 -12.88
CA GLY A 64 20.11 35.22 -13.55
C GLY A 64 20.42 36.49 -12.78
N THR A 65 21.65 36.92 -12.97
CA THR A 65 22.24 38.21 -12.61
C THR A 65 21.38 39.40 -13.03
N ASP A 66 21.16 40.36 -12.12
CA ASP A 66 21.12 41.81 -12.39
C ASP A 66 21.86 42.55 -11.25
#